data_AF-A0A6L5GGA2-F1
#
_entry.id   AF-A0A6L5GGA2-F1
#
_cell.length_a   1.000
_cell.length_b   1.000
_cell.length_c   1.000
_cell.angle_alpha   90.00
_cell.angle_beta   90.00
_cell.angle_gamma   90.00
#
_symmetry.space_group_name_H-M   'P 1'
#
loop_
_entity.id
_entity.type
_entity.pdbx_description
1 polymer ?
#
loop_
_entity_poly.entity_id
_entity_poly.type
_entity_poly.pdbx_seq_one_letter_code
_entity_poly.pdbx_strand_id
1 'polypeptide(L)'
;MSEFEPTATDDYTADEYGADPTDGFAADDSTTYDDTYSEDTYSDDDVYSATADTDLDGDGVMETVTYDTNGDGVTDTWESDMNNDGWIDTTVTDVDGNGVAESGMLDTDLDGDLDTVLTDTDQDGWANVVEADTDNDGFIDEIATDADGDGTYESVETV
;
A
#
# COMPACT_ATOMS: atom_id res chain seq x y z
N MET A 1 -7.85 23.63 -43.98
CA MET A 1 -6.63 24.44 -44.15
C MET A 1 -6.66 25.55 -43.13
N SER A 2 -5.83 25.43 -42.10
CA SER A 2 -5.32 26.51 -41.23
C SER A 2 -4.64 25.85 -40.03
N GLU A 3 -3.34 25.58 -40.16
CA GLU A 3 -2.42 25.38 -39.03
C GLU A 3 -2.10 26.74 -38.39
N PHE A 4 -2.04 26.82 -37.04
CA PHE A 4 -1.05 27.64 -36.31
C PHE A 4 -1.06 27.30 -34.79
N GLU A 5 0.05 26.77 -34.30
CA GLU A 5 0.47 26.70 -32.87
C GLU A 5 1.28 27.98 -32.52
N PRO A 6 1.89 28.16 -31.32
CA PRO A 6 1.36 28.34 -29.95
C PRO A 6 1.90 29.65 -29.30
N THR A 7 1.36 30.15 -28.18
CA THR A 7 2.12 31.02 -27.23
C THR A 7 1.52 31.01 -25.82
N ALA A 8 2.36 30.66 -24.84
CA ALA A 8 2.15 30.82 -23.40
C ALA A 8 2.10 32.30 -22.98
N THR A 9 1.33 32.61 -21.92
CA THR A 9 1.64 33.56 -20.83
C THR A 9 0.41 33.66 -19.92
N ASP A 10 0.28 32.76 -18.94
CA ASP A 10 -0.64 32.99 -17.82
C ASP A 10 0.08 33.78 -16.73
N ASP A 11 -0.18 35.09 -16.74
CA ASP A 11 0.10 36.03 -15.66
C ASP A 11 -0.91 35.75 -14.53
N TYR A 12 -0.51 35.04 -13.47
CA TYR A 12 -1.31 34.94 -12.24
C TYR A 12 -0.92 36.08 -11.30
N THR A 13 -1.68 37.17 -11.35
CA THR A 13 -1.64 38.23 -10.35
C THR A 13 -2.33 37.75 -9.06
N ALA A 14 -1.58 37.77 -7.96
CA ALA A 14 -2.07 37.42 -6.63
C ALA A 14 -2.95 38.55 -6.06
N ASP A 15 -4.26 38.34 -6.04
CA ASP A 15 -5.21 39.24 -5.39
C ASP A 15 -5.57 38.74 -3.98
N GLU A 16 -4.86 39.33 -3.02
CA GLU A 16 -5.41 40.03 -1.85
C GLU A 16 -6.32 39.25 -0.88
N TYR A 17 -5.69 38.69 0.17
CA TYR A 17 -6.33 38.29 1.42
C TYR A 17 -6.97 39.49 2.13
N GLY A 18 -8.30 39.63 2.00
CA GLY A 18 -9.12 40.48 2.86
C GLY A 18 -9.37 39.80 4.21
N ALA A 19 -8.66 40.26 5.24
CA ALA A 19 -8.85 39.86 6.63
C ALA A 19 -10.20 40.36 7.19
N ASP A 20 -11.01 39.45 7.76
CA ASP A 20 -12.14 39.78 8.65
C ASP A 20 -11.71 39.48 10.11
N PRO A 21 -11.80 40.43 11.05
CA PRO A 21 -11.04 40.42 12.29
C PRO A 21 -11.92 39.98 13.47
N THR A 22 -11.93 38.69 13.76
CA THR A 22 -12.32 38.20 15.09
C THR A 22 -11.50 36.99 15.47
N ASP A 23 -10.28 37.21 15.95
CA ASP A 23 -9.92 36.60 17.23
C ASP A 23 -8.77 37.34 17.88
N GLY A 24 -9.08 37.89 19.07
CA GLY A 24 -8.20 38.73 19.83
C GLY A 24 -7.11 37.92 20.50
N PHE A 25 -5.86 38.32 20.29
CA PHE A 25 -4.75 37.93 21.15
C PHE A 25 -4.93 38.49 22.56
N ALA A 26 -5.01 37.61 23.56
CA ALA A 26 -4.55 37.89 24.92
C ALA A 26 -3.99 36.61 25.54
N ALA A 27 -2.71 36.69 25.89
CA ALA A 27 -1.83 35.64 26.37
C ALA A 27 -2.16 35.17 27.80
N ASP A 28 -1.96 33.88 28.09
CA ASP A 28 -1.27 33.45 29.32
C ASP A 28 -0.72 32.02 29.21
N ASP A 29 0.59 31.92 29.38
CA ASP A 29 1.43 30.86 29.97
C ASP A 29 1.25 29.36 29.64
N SER A 30 2.36 28.80 29.13
CA SER A 30 2.95 27.53 29.57
C SER A 30 2.60 26.20 28.85
N THR A 31 3.66 25.71 28.19
CA THR A 31 4.13 24.32 28.05
C THR A 31 3.62 23.43 26.93
N THR A 32 4.62 22.68 26.44
CA THR A 32 4.63 21.49 25.57
C THR A 32 4.38 21.70 24.08
N TYR A 33 5.47 21.48 23.32
CA TYR A 33 5.44 21.19 21.90
C TYR A 33 4.69 19.85 21.74
N ASP A 34 3.42 19.95 21.40
CA ASP A 34 2.58 18.85 20.96
C ASP A 34 2.15 19.24 19.54
N ASP A 35 2.90 18.76 18.54
CA ASP A 35 2.51 18.88 17.15
C ASP A 35 1.40 17.85 16.87
N THR A 36 0.24 18.06 17.46
CA THR A 36 -1.01 17.51 16.94
C THR A 36 -1.43 18.36 15.75
N TYR A 37 -1.00 17.97 14.56
CA TYR A 37 -1.73 18.33 13.35
C TYR A 37 -2.92 17.38 13.26
N SER A 38 -4.05 17.82 13.82
CA SER A 38 -5.35 17.20 13.57
C SER A 38 -6.23 18.11 12.72
N GLU A 39 -7.12 17.42 12.01
CA GLU A 39 -8.40 17.87 11.48
C GLU A 39 -8.39 18.51 10.08
N ASP A 40 -8.26 17.63 9.09
CA ASP A 40 -9.35 17.50 8.12
C ASP A 40 -10.22 16.31 8.55
N THR A 41 -11.34 16.61 9.21
CA THR A 41 -12.35 15.63 9.56
C THR A 41 -13.10 15.22 8.30
N TYR A 42 -12.62 14.19 7.62
CA TYR A 42 -13.45 13.35 6.76
C TYR A 42 -14.40 12.60 7.69
N SER A 43 -15.63 13.09 7.78
CA SER A 43 -16.70 12.39 8.45
C SER A 43 -17.25 11.35 7.48
N ASP A 44 -16.79 10.11 7.54
CA ASP A 44 -17.49 8.94 7.01
C ASP A 44 -16.90 7.67 7.67
N ASP A 45 -17.76 6.66 7.87
CA ASP A 45 -17.49 5.35 8.48
C ASP A 45 -16.48 4.48 7.67
N ASP A 46 -15.41 5.05 7.15
CA ASP A 46 -14.38 4.33 6.40
C ASP A 46 -13.24 3.95 7.34
N VAL A 47 -13.36 2.76 7.94
CA VAL A 47 -12.32 2.12 8.75
C VAL A 47 -11.23 1.59 7.79
N TYR A 48 -10.52 2.48 7.11
CA TYR A 48 -9.22 2.16 6.51
C TYR A 48 -8.15 2.65 7.48
N SER A 49 -7.78 1.81 8.44
CA SER A 49 -6.74 2.10 9.42
C SER A 49 -5.43 1.47 8.96
N ALA A 50 -4.43 2.29 8.61
CA ALA A 50 -3.06 1.82 8.36
C ALA A 50 -2.18 2.06 9.59
N THR A 51 -1.42 1.05 9.99
CA THR A 51 -0.52 1.08 11.17
C THR A 51 0.85 0.53 10.82
N ALA A 52 1.91 1.29 11.10
CA ALA A 52 3.28 0.79 11.04
C ALA A 52 3.57 -0.03 12.31
N ASP A 53 4.03 -1.28 12.16
CA ASP A 53 3.95 -2.27 13.26
C ASP A 53 5.31 -2.73 13.78
N THR A 54 6.33 -2.92 12.92
CA THR A 54 7.60 -3.55 13.32
C THR A 54 8.85 -2.92 12.69
N ASP A 55 9.88 -2.75 13.53
CA ASP A 55 11.28 -2.48 13.18
C ASP A 55 12.04 -3.82 13.27
N LEU A 56 12.35 -4.43 12.13
CA LEU A 56 12.95 -5.76 11.97
C LEU A 56 14.46 -5.74 12.20
N ASP A 57 15.15 -4.65 11.86
CA ASP A 57 16.62 -4.57 11.87
C ASP A 57 17.19 -3.70 13.02
N GLY A 58 16.33 -2.95 13.70
CA GLY A 58 16.62 -2.12 14.86
C GLY A 58 17.19 -0.75 14.53
N ASP A 59 17.05 -0.27 13.29
CA ASP A 59 17.58 1.02 12.86
C ASP A 59 16.66 2.22 13.21
N GLY A 60 15.43 1.94 13.65
CA GLY A 60 14.43 2.91 14.07
C GLY A 60 13.51 3.39 12.95
N VAL A 61 13.61 2.80 11.75
CA VAL A 61 12.58 2.82 10.72
C VAL A 61 11.63 1.63 10.97
N MET A 62 10.39 1.74 10.49
CA MET A 62 9.43 0.64 10.57
C MET A 62 9.38 0.02 9.17
N GLU A 63 9.62 -1.28 9.09
CA GLU A 63 9.65 -2.03 7.84
C GLU A 63 8.30 -2.63 7.51
N THR A 64 7.36 -2.69 8.46
CA THR A 64 6.06 -3.31 8.23
C THR A 64 4.89 -2.34 8.40
N VAL A 65 3.93 -2.44 7.48
CA VAL A 65 2.67 -1.71 7.52
C VAL A 65 1.52 -2.71 7.45
N THR A 66 0.50 -2.48 8.26
CA THR A 66 -0.71 -3.31 8.28
C THR A 66 -1.93 -2.43 8.09
N TYR A 67 -2.96 -2.96 7.44
CA TYR A 67 -4.21 -2.24 7.29
C TYR A 67 -5.43 -3.16 7.27
N ASP A 68 -6.58 -2.56 7.58
CA ASP A 68 -7.91 -3.17 7.53
C ASP A 68 -8.58 -2.78 6.21
N THR A 69 -8.73 -3.72 5.29
CA THR A 69 -9.36 -3.49 3.98
C THR A 69 -10.88 -3.68 3.99
N ASN A 70 -11.40 -4.47 4.93
CA ASN A 70 -12.81 -4.84 5.00
C ASN A 70 -13.62 -3.96 5.98
N GLY A 71 -12.94 -3.18 6.82
CA GLY A 71 -13.48 -2.21 7.76
C GLY A 71 -14.08 -2.80 9.04
N ASP A 72 -13.70 -4.02 9.42
CA ASP A 72 -14.24 -4.70 10.61
C ASP A 72 -13.48 -4.36 11.92
N GLY A 73 -12.41 -3.57 11.82
CA GLY A 73 -11.54 -3.15 12.91
C GLY A 73 -10.39 -4.12 13.20
N VAL A 74 -10.19 -5.14 12.37
CA VAL A 74 -9.07 -6.08 12.42
C VAL A 74 -8.25 -5.91 11.14
N THR A 75 -6.93 -5.83 11.27
CA THR A 75 -6.04 -5.76 10.11
C THR A 75 -6.06 -7.08 9.36
N ASP A 76 -6.26 -7.02 8.05
CA ASP A 76 -6.32 -8.16 7.15
C ASP A 76 -5.15 -8.19 6.15
N THR A 77 -4.40 -7.10 6.04
CA THR A 77 -3.28 -7.01 5.10
C THR A 77 -1.99 -6.60 5.81
N TRP A 78 -0.90 -7.26 5.44
CA TRP A 78 0.46 -7.01 5.92
C TRP A 78 1.38 -6.76 4.74
N GLU A 79 2.12 -5.66 4.79
CA GLU A 79 3.15 -5.27 3.83
C GLU A 79 4.49 -5.12 4.55
N SER A 80 5.58 -5.42 3.87
CA SER A 80 6.94 -5.31 4.41
C SER A 80 7.93 -4.78 3.36
N ASP A 81 8.70 -3.76 3.74
CA ASP A 81 9.85 -3.19 3.03
C ASP A 81 11.11 -3.57 3.84
N MET A 82 11.81 -4.63 3.42
CA MET A 82 12.97 -5.20 4.10
C MET A 82 14.29 -4.48 3.78
N ASN A 83 14.35 -3.69 2.71
CA ASN A 83 15.56 -2.98 2.29
C ASN A 83 15.50 -1.46 2.56
N ASN A 84 14.35 -0.96 3.04
CA ASN A 84 14.03 0.42 3.36
C ASN A 84 14.21 1.38 2.18
N ASP A 85 13.97 0.91 0.96
CA ASP A 85 14.05 1.73 -0.25
C ASP A 85 12.73 2.43 -0.61
N GLY A 86 11.65 2.10 0.12
CA GLY A 86 10.31 2.64 -0.05
C GLY A 86 9.42 1.85 -1.00
N TRP A 87 9.87 0.70 -1.51
CA TRP A 87 9.05 -0.29 -2.21
C TRP A 87 8.69 -1.45 -1.28
N ILE A 88 7.57 -2.11 -1.57
CA ILE A 88 7.10 -3.22 -0.75
C ILE A 88 7.67 -4.51 -1.33
N ASP A 89 8.43 -5.22 -0.51
CA ASP A 89 9.05 -6.50 -0.86
C ASP A 89 8.10 -7.68 -0.65
N THR A 90 7.19 -7.57 0.30
CA THR A 90 6.26 -8.68 0.61
C THR A 90 4.90 -8.15 1.02
N THR A 91 3.85 -8.73 0.45
CA THR A 91 2.45 -8.47 0.84
C THR A 91 1.73 -9.79 1.12
N VAL A 92 0.92 -9.83 2.17
CA VAL A 92 0.05 -10.97 2.51
C VAL A 92 -1.31 -10.42 2.92
N THR A 93 -2.38 -11.03 2.43
CA THR A 93 -3.77 -10.63 2.73
C THR A 93 -4.61 -11.81 3.18
N ASP A 94 -5.33 -11.65 4.30
CA ASP A 94 -6.30 -12.57 4.94
C ASP A 94 -7.58 -11.77 5.26
N VAL A 95 -8.40 -11.50 4.23
CA VAL A 95 -9.59 -10.62 4.30
C VAL A 95 -10.65 -11.16 5.25
N ASP A 96 -10.80 -12.48 5.35
CA ASP A 96 -11.83 -13.06 6.21
C ASP A 96 -11.35 -13.38 7.64
N GLY A 97 -10.05 -13.19 7.91
CA GLY A 97 -9.43 -13.35 9.22
C GLY A 97 -9.43 -14.79 9.71
N ASN A 98 -9.49 -15.78 8.80
CA ASN A 98 -9.53 -17.19 9.16
C ASN A 98 -8.13 -17.77 9.48
N GLY A 99 -7.07 -17.00 9.22
CA GLY A 99 -5.68 -17.38 9.41
C GLY A 99 -5.02 -18.03 8.19
N VAL A 100 -5.70 -18.04 7.04
CA VAL A 100 -5.21 -18.49 5.73
C VAL A 100 -5.27 -17.30 4.78
N ALA A 101 -4.13 -16.91 4.24
CA ALA A 101 -4.07 -15.79 3.32
C ALA A 101 -4.68 -16.15 1.96
N GLU A 102 -5.53 -15.27 1.41
CA GLU A 102 -6.07 -15.42 0.06
C GLU A 102 -5.09 -14.95 -1.02
N SER A 103 -4.13 -14.09 -0.68
CA SER A 103 -3.12 -13.65 -1.63
C SER A 103 -1.79 -13.33 -0.98
N GLY A 104 -0.72 -13.53 -1.74
CA GLY A 104 0.63 -13.16 -1.37
C GLY A 104 1.42 -12.62 -2.55
N MET A 105 2.28 -11.64 -2.31
CA MET A 105 3.19 -11.07 -3.30
C MET A 105 4.58 -10.99 -2.71
N LEU A 106 5.61 -11.31 -3.49
CA LEU A 106 7.01 -11.31 -3.08
C LEU A 106 7.87 -10.73 -4.18
N ASP A 107 8.72 -9.77 -3.81
CA ASP A 107 9.93 -9.37 -4.49
C ASP A 107 11.10 -9.97 -3.66
N THR A 108 11.81 -10.92 -4.24
CA THR A 108 12.85 -11.69 -3.55
C THR A 108 14.26 -11.18 -3.83
N ASP A 109 14.46 -10.44 -4.92
CA ASP A 109 15.75 -9.83 -5.26
C ASP A 109 15.85 -8.34 -4.90
N LEU A 110 14.73 -7.75 -4.48
CA LEU A 110 14.58 -6.41 -3.91
C LEU A 110 14.91 -5.34 -4.94
N ASP A 111 14.46 -5.54 -6.18
CA ASP A 111 14.64 -4.61 -7.28
C ASP A 111 13.43 -3.69 -7.55
N GLY A 112 12.31 -3.95 -6.85
CA GLY A 112 11.06 -3.21 -6.91
C GLY A 112 10.01 -3.82 -7.83
N ASP A 113 10.36 -4.85 -8.60
CA ASP A 113 9.42 -5.64 -9.40
C ASP A 113 9.08 -6.97 -8.69
N LEU A 114 7.84 -7.44 -8.84
CA LEU A 114 7.39 -8.64 -8.12
C LEU A 114 7.86 -9.91 -8.83
N ASP A 115 8.63 -10.72 -8.10
CA ASP A 115 9.08 -12.05 -8.54
C ASP A 115 7.96 -13.11 -8.47
N THR A 116 7.06 -13.02 -7.51
CA THR A 116 6.05 -14.07 -7.27
C THR A 116 4.74 -13.50 -6.76
N VAL A 117 3.63 -13.97 -7.35
CA VAL A 117 2.27 -13.70 -6.91
C VAL A 117 1.55 -15.02 -6.67
N LEU A 118 0.89 -15.13 -5.51
CA LEU A 118 0.12 -16.30 -5.07
C LEU A 118 -1.35 -15.89 -4.88
N THR A 119 -2.27 -16.75 -5.31
CA THR A 119 -3.71 -16.59 -5.04
C THR A 119 -4.30 -17.90 -4.56
N ASP A 120 -4.91 -17.89 -3.37
CA ASP A 120 -5.68 -18.97 -2.76
C ASP A 120 -7.16 -18.54 -2.71
N THR A 121 -7.96 -19.06 -3.62
CA THR A 121 -9.39 -18.72 -3.79
C THR A 121 -10.31 -19.64 -2.98
N ASP A 122 -9.86 -20.86 -2.64
CA ASP A 122 -10.63 -21.82 -1.85
C ASP A 122 -10.24 -21.87 -0.37
N GLN A 123 -9.22 -21.08 0.02
CA GLN A 123 -8.75 -20.83 1.38
C GLN A 123 -8.35 -22.12 2.11
N ASP A 124 -7.77 -23.06 1.36
CA ASP A 124 -7.36 -24.35 1.91
C ASP A 124 -5.91 -24.35 2.44
N GLY A 125 -5.19 -23.24 2.21
CA GLY A 125 -3.80 -23.03 2.59
C GLY A 125 -2.80 -23.29 1.47
N TRP A 126 -3.27 -23.66 0.28
CA TRP A 126 -2.47 -23.83 -0.92
C TRP A 126 -2.95 -22.87 -2.00
N ALA A 127 -2.00 -22.22 -2.67
CA ALA A 127 -2.33 -21.31 -3.75
C ALA A 127 -2.92 -22.09 -4.94
N ASN A 128 -4.11 -21.70 -5.39
CA ASN A 128 -4.68 -22.21 -6.64
C ASN A 128 -3.89 -21.69 -7.85
N VAL A 129 -3.28 -20.51 -7.75
CA VAL A 129 -2.48 -19.91 -8.83
C VAL A 129 -1.19 -19.36 -8.26
N VAL A 130 -0.08 -19.66 -8.95
CA VAL A 130 1.22 -19.02 -8.71
C VAL A 130 1.72 -18.46 -10.02
N GLU A 131 2.01 -17.17 -10.02
CA GLU A 131 2.64 -16.45 -11.12
C GLU A 131 4.07 -16.11 -10.69
N ALA A 132 5.06 -16.39 -11.54
CA ALA A 132 6.47 -16.13 -11.25
C ALA A 132 7.16 -15.43 -12.42
N ASP A 133 7.92 -14.38 -12.10
CA ASP A 133 8.99 -13.85 -12.94
C ASP A 133 10.26 -14.64 -12.59
N THR A 134 10.87 -15.28 -13.58
CA THR A 134 12.03 -16.17 -13.36
C THR A 134 13.34 -15.60 -13.86
N ASP A 135 13.29 -14.52 -14.64
CA ASP A 135 14.45 -13.83 -15.16
C ASP A 135 14.58 -12.37 -14.70
N ASN A 136 13.65 -11.92 -13.85
CA ASN A 136 13.64 -10.65 -13.14
C ASN A 136 13.65 -9.49 -14.14
N ASP A 137 12.77 -9.57 -15.13
CA ASP A 137 12.57 -8.53 -16.14
C ASP A 137 11.29 -7.69 -15.93
N GLY A 138 10.56 -7.98 -14.84
CA GLY A 138 9.33 -7.34 -14.41
C GLY A 138 8.08 -7.93 -15.08
N PHE A 139 8.21 -9.04 -15.81
CA PHE A 139 7.10 -9.73 -16.43
C PHE A 139 7.03 -11.19 -15.98
N ILE A 140 5.79 -11.68 -15.86
CA ILE A 140 5.56 -13.08 -15.49
C ILE A 140 6.00 -13.99 -16.63
N ASP A 141 6.90 -14.91 -16.30
CA ASP A 141 7.42 -15.97 -17.16
C ASP A 141 6.63 -17.26 -17.01
N GLU A 142 6.16 -17.58 -15.80
CA GLU A 142 5.55 -18.87 -15.47
C GLU A 142 4.25 -18.71 -14.68
N ILE A 143 3.23 -19.46 -15.06
CA ILE A 143 1.95 -19.55 -14.35
C ILE A 143 1.68 -21.02 -14.02
N ALA A 144 1.62 -21.35 -12.74
CA ALA A 144 1.18 -22.64 -12.23
C ALA A 144 -0.27 -22.56 -11.73
N THR A 145 -1.05 -23.62 -11.93
CA THR A 145 -2.44 -23.70 -11.46
C THR A 145 -2.73 -25.06 -10.83
N ASP A 146 -3.28 -25.01 -9.61
CA ASP A 146 -3.91 -26.12 -8.91
C ASP A 146 -5.42 -25.96 -9.13
N ALA A 147 -5.96 -26.81 -10.00
CA ALA A 147 -7.35 -26.69 -10.43
C ALA A 147 -8.33 -27.47 -9.54
N ASP A 148 -7.84 -28.39 -8.72
CA ASP A 148 -8.67 -29.24 -7.88
C ASP A 148 -8.52 -29.00 -6.37
N GLY A 149 -7.62 -28.09 -5.98
CA GLY A 149 -7.44 -27.62 -4.60
C GLY A 149 -6.89 -28.73 -3.71
N ASP A 150 -5.89 -29.46 -4.19
CA ASP A 150 -5.28 -30.57 -3.45
C ASP A 150 -3.83 -30.29 -2.99
N GLY A 151 -3.32 -29.10 -3.32
CA GLY A 151 -1.97 -28.63 -3.03
C GLY A 151 -0.93 -29.10 -4.05
N THR A 152 -1.36 -29.64 -5.20
CA THR A 152 -0.48 -29.99 -6.31
C THR A 152 -0.88 -29.27 -7.59
N TYR A 153 0.10 -28.82 -8.37
CA TYR A 153 -0.16 -28.09 -9.61
C TYR A 153 -0.36 -29.06 -10.79
N GLU A 154 -1.50 -28.97 -11.47
CA GLU A 154 -1.80 -29.77 -12.67
C GLU A 154 -1.22 -29.15 -13.93
N SER A 155 -1.13 -27.83 -13.97
CA SER A 155 -0.63 -27.09 -15.13
C SER A 155 0.43 -26.09 -14.75
N VAL A 156 1.47 -26.04 -15.57
CA VAL A 156 2.49 -25.00 -15.57
C VAL A 156 2.64 -24.54 -17.01
N GLU A 157 2.43 -23.24 -17.23
CA GLU A 157 2.55 -22.59 -18.53
C GLU A 157 3.67 -21.54 -18.47
N THR A 158 4.55 -21.55 -19.47
CA THR A 158 5.54 -20.49 -19.67
C THR A 158 5.00 -19.50 -20.70
N VAL A 159 5.08 -18.20 -20.43
CA VAL A 159 4.44 -17.12 -21.23
C VAL A 159 5.38 -16.47 -22.24
#